data_AF-A0A2C9T4B5-F1
#
_entry.id   AF-A0A2C9T4B5-F1
#
_cell.length_a   1.000
_cell.length_b   1.000
_cell.length_c   1.000
_cell.angle_alpha   90.00
_cell.angle_beta   90.00
_cell.angle_gamma   90.00
#
_symmetry.space_group_name_H-M   'P 1'
#
loop_
_entity.id
_entity.type
_entity.pdbx_description
1 polymer ?
#
loop_
_entity_poly.entity_id
_entity_poly.type
_entity_poly.pdbx_seq_one_letter_code
_entity_poly.pdbx_strand_id
1 'polypeptide(L)'
;MPSTAVDTGSRRGFFVTFTVLLAVWAAVLLTIAVTVVPDGYWYSYFAIDYSVGFIRRGLAGEILGLFGPQHYFGGLAVLRWIPTGLFVLGLAAVAWSVAVRTGRSQRRLLLAMLIPVLPFGFAFGLFSARTDLLGGAALAAFAVVLTRVTTTRAILTASAVYGSVLAVLTLIHEATPFLFGLGVLAALTVLADGLCDRGFRAGVVLALGPALGVAVALALFGRQKVSPQLCQLVQHGPMNHPLAGKPTLGQLLRGFHYYVDYHDWFCRAFLPLFDMSFAEGLRFVGSIGVVALAGSTVYGVVTLVVSMLAIGHVSGVPVRRFGAILRGRPWAVAIGLVLILPVFATGVDWVRWWVVIAFDLGIVFLLYTGRQPEVDQPPTRRTLVVFAVGAILLAVIPIGIIPGFGAPVPM
;
A
#
# COMPACT_ATOMS: atom_id res chain seq x y z
N MET A 1 22.99 16.88 31.61
CA MET A 1 23.16 15.49 32.08
C MET A 1 23.98 14.72 31.05
N PRO A 2 25.17 14.18 31.39
CA PRO A 2 25.95 13.39 30.46
C PRO A 2 25.23 12.06 30.21
N SER A 3 24.97 11.78 28.94
CA SER A 3 24.34 10.53 28.46
C SER A 3 25.32 9.38 28.65
N THR A 4 25.17 8.62 29.73
CA THR A 4 25.90 7.37 29.97
C THR A 4 25.68 6.40 28.80
N ALA A 5 26.76 6.07 28.08
CA ALA A 5 26.75 5.05 27.05
C ALA A 5 26.47 3.69 27.71
N VAL A 6 25.25 3.17 27.52
CA VAL A 6 24.83 1.88 28.08
C VAL A 6 25.45 0.71 27.30
N ASP A 7 25.92 -0.29 28.04
CA ASP A 7 26.68 -1.48 27.65
C ASP A 7 26.20 -2.24 26.40
N THR A 8 27.15 -2.83 25.66
CA THR A 8 26.99 -3.41 24.32
C THR A 8 26.41 -4.82 24.34
N GLY A 9 26.63 -5.61 25.40
CA GLY A 9 26.09 -6.97 25.56
C GLY A 9 24.57 -7.02 25.72
N SER A 10 24.01 -6.07 26.49
CA SER A 10 22.57 -5.90 26.70
C SER A 10 21.81 -5.61 25.38
N ARG A 11 22.45 -4.97 24.41
CA ARG A 11 21.80 -4.53 23.16
C ARG A 11 21.58 -5.67 22.17
N ARG A 12 22.45 -6.68 22.13
CA ARG A 12 22.26 -7.84 21.22
C ARG A 12 21.02 -8.64 21.60
N GLY A 13 20.80 -8.84 22.90
CA GLY A 13 19.58 -9.46 23.43
C GLY A 13 18.32 -8.69 23.02
N PHE A 14 18.32 -7.36 23.14
CA PHE A 14 17.19 -6.52 22.74
C PHE A 14 16.76 -6.76 21.27
N PHE A 15 17.70 -6.69 20.33
CA PHE A 15 17.39 -6.87 18.91
C PHE A 15 16.88 -8.29 18.60
N VAL A 16 17.47 -9.32 19.21
CA VAL A 16 17.00 -10.70 19.05
C VAL A 16 15.58 -10.86 19.59
N THR A 17 15.34 -10.43 20.83
CA THR A 17 14.01 -10.50 21.45
C THR A 17 12.97 -9.75 20.63
N PHE A 18 13.27 -8.52 20.18
CA PHE A 18 12.36 -7.74 19.36
C PHE A 18 12.07 -8.41 18.02
N THR A 19 13.08 -8.98 17.35
CA THR A 19 12.89 -9.73 16.10
C THR A 19 11.99 -10.94 16.29
N VAL A 20 12.20 -11.71 17.36
CA VAL A 20 11.36 -12.87 17.70
C VAL A 20 9.93 -12.44 17.96
N LEU A 21 9.71 -11.40 18.78
CA LEU A 21 8.37 -10.86 19.05
C LEU A 21 7.68 -10.37 17.77
N LEU A 22 8.42 -9.73 16.87
CA LEU A 22 7.89 -9.27 15.59
C LEU A 22 7.50 -10.44 14.68
N ALA A 23 8.30 -11.51 14.66
CA ALA A 23 7.98 -12.72 13.91
C ALA A 23 6.74 -13.44 14.47
N VAL A 24 6.63 -13.54 15.81
CA VAL A 24 5.45 -14.08 16.49
C VAL A 24 4.22 -13.23 16.16
N TRP A 25 4.32 -11.91 16.25
CA TRP A 25 3.23 -10.99 15.87
C TRP A 25 2.80 -11.19 14.41
N ALA A 26 3.74 -11.28 13.47
CA ALA A 26 3.43 -11.51 12.06
C ALA A 26 2.73 -12.87 11.84
N ALA A 27 3.17 -13.93 12.53
CA ALA A 27 2.54 -15.25 12.47
C ALA A 27 1.12 -15.26 13.05
N VAL A 28 0.89 -14.55 14.16
CA VAL A 28 -0.44 -14.35 14.74
C VAL A 28 -1.35 -13.62 13.77
N LEU A 29 -0.89 -12.50 13.18
CA LEU A 29 -1.68 -11.77 12.19
C LEU A 29 -1.99 -12.62 10.96
N LEU A 30 -1.02 -13.39 10.44
CA LEU A 30 -1.25 -14.30 9.32
C LEU A 30 -2.30 -15.35 9.65
N THR A 31 -2.25 -15.90 10.86
CA THR A 31 -3.26 -16.86 11.34
C THR A 31 -4.65 -16.23 11.37
N ILE A 32 -4.77 -15.01 11.89
CA ILE A 32 -6.04 -14.25 11.88
C ILE A 32 -6.51 -14.02 10.44
N ALA A 33 -5.62 -13.60 9.54
CA ALA A 33 -5.96 -13.33 8.15
C ALA A 33 -6.45 -14.58 7.41
N VAL A 34 -5.87 -15.75 7.68
CA VAL A 34 -6.29 -17.02 7.07
C VAL A 34 -7.60 -17.54 7.66
N THR A 35 -7.88 -17.27 8.93
CA THR A 35 -9.02 -17.89 9.64
C THR A 35 -10.27 -17.01 9.72
N VAL A 36 -10.12 -15.69 9.76
CA VAL A 36 -11.21 -14.75 10.07
C VAL A 36 -11.60 -13.87 8.88
N VAL A 37 -10.66 -13.53 7.99
CA VAL A 37 -10.90 -12.55 6.92
C VAL A 37 -11.63 -13.22 5.74
N PRO A 38 -12.75 -12.67 5.25
CA PRO A 38 -13.44 -13.20 4.08
C PRO A 38 -12.59 -13.05 2.82
N ASP A 39 -12.44 -14.14 2.07
CA ASP A 39 -11.68 -14.15 0.81
C ASP A 39 -12.45 -13.52 -0.37
N GLY A 40 -13.78 -13.49 -0.27
CA GLY A 40 -14.69 -13.01 -1.31
C GLY A 40 -14.43 -11.63 -1.85
N TYR A 41 -14.16 -10.71 -0.93
CA TYR A 41 -13.86 -9.33 -1.29
C TYR A 41 -12.58 -9.23 -2.12
N TRP A 42 -11.57 -10.07 -1.84
CA TRP A 42 -10.31 -10.06 -2.59
C TRP A 42 -10.44 -10.75 -3.94
N TYR A 43 -11.28 -11.78 -4.04
CA TYR A 43 -11.59 -12.44 -5.31
C TYR A 43 -12.18 -11.48 -6.33
N SER A 44 -12.95 -10.49 -5.87
CA SER A 44 -13.58 -9.46 -6.71
C SER A 44 -12.59 -8.69 -7.61
N TYR A 45 -11.31 -8.65 -7.24
CA TYR A 45 -10.27 -7.97 -8.00
C TYR A 45 -9.78 -8.74 -9.22
N PHE A 46 -10.04 -10.05 -9.29
CA PHE A 46 -9.58 -10.95 -10.35
C PHE A 46 -10.73 -11.62 -11.08
N ALA A 47 -11.98 -11.43 -10.66
CA ALA A 47 -13.13 -12.14 -11.20
C ALA A 47 -13.52 -11.72 -12.63
N ILE A 48 -12.99 -10.60 -13.14
CA ILE A 48 -13.43 -9.94 -14.37
C ILE A 48 -12.28 -9.83 -15.37
N ASP A 49 -12.50 -10.29 -16.59
CA ASP A 49 -11.54 -10.34 -17.71
C ASP A 49 -11.97 -9.46 -18.92
N TYR A 50 -11.28 -9.56 -20.06
CA TYR A 50 -11.63 -8.78 -21.27
C TYR A 50 -12.60 -9.49 -22.22
N SER A 51 -13.24 -10.59 -21.83
CA SER A 51 -14.17 -11.34 -22.69
C SER A 51 -15.36 -10.50 -23.20
N VAL A 52 -15.78 -9.50 -22.42
CA VAL A 52 -16.84 -8.54 -22.82
C VAL A 52 -16.29 -7.26 -23.47
N GLY A 53 -14.99 -7.21 -23.76
CA GLY A 53 -14.28 -6.08 -24.36
C GLY A 53 -13.36 -5.36 -23.39
N PHE A 54 -12.78 -4.24 -23.82
CA PHE A 54 -11.84 -3.46 -23.02
C PHE A 54 -12.54 -2.79 -21.82
N ILE A 55 -12.25 -3.25 -20.61
CA ILE A 55 -12.89 -2.78 -19.37
C ILE A 55 -11.89 -2.59 -18.22
N ARG A 56 -12.28 -1.84 -17.20
CA ARG A 56 -11.42 -1.67 -16.01
C ARG A 56 -11.16 -3.03 -15.34
N ARG A 57 -9.92 -3.22 -14.85
CA ARG A 57 -9.44 -4.46 -14.19
C ARG A 57 -9.41 -5.73 -15.05
N GLY A 58 -9.72 -5.66 -16.35
CA GLY A 58 -9.79 -6.85 -17.19
C GLY A 58 -8.49 -7.67 -17.20
N LEU A 59 -7.32 -7.04 -17.13
CA LEU A 59 -6.06 -7.80 -17.10
C LEU A 59 -5.93 -8.68 -15.85
N ALA A 60 -6.56 -8.30 -14.73
CA ALA A 60 -6.57 -9.13 -13.53
C ALA A 60 -7.29 -10.47 -13.78
N GLY A 61 -8.42 -10.46 -14.48
CA GLY A 61 -9.14 -11.68 -14.86
C GLY A 61 -8.44 -12.48 -15.94
N GLU A 62 -7.74 -11.84 -16.88
CA GLU A 62 -6.89 -12.58 -17.84
C GLU A 62 -5.81 -13.42 -17.12
N ILE A 63 -5.24 -12.90 -16.03
CA ILE A 63 -4.29 -13.66 -15.19
C ILE A 63 -4.98 -14.86 -14.53
N LEU A 64 -6.23 -14.71 -14.09
CA LEU A 64 -7.03 -15.84 -13.58
C LEU A 64 -7.30 -16.88 -14.67
N GLY A 65 -7.52 -16.45 -15.91
CA GLY A 65 -7.71 -17.32 -17.07
C GLY A 65 -6.57 -18.32 -17.30
N LEU A 66 -5.34 -18.01 -16.85
CA LEU A 66 -4.18 -18.90 -16.94
C LEU A 66 -4.34 -20.21 -16.14
N PHE A 67 -5.22 -20.24 -15.14
CA PHE A 67 -5.50 -21.45 -14.34
C PHE A 67 -6.50 -22.39 -15.03
N GLY A 68 -7.26 -21.89 -16.02
CA GLY A 68 -8.34 -22.62 -16.67
C GLY A 68 -9.66 -22.60 -15.87
N PRO A 69 -10.82 -22.77 -16.55
CA PRO A 69 -12.14 -22.61 -15.93
C PRO A 69 -12.41 -23.56 -14.76
N GLN A 70 -11.88 -24.79 -14.82
CA GLN A 70 -12.05 -25.82 -13.79
C GLN A 70 -11.32 -25.50 -12.47
N HIS A 71 -10.39 -24.54 -12.49
CA HIS A 71 -9.61 -24.12 -11.33
C HIS A 71 -9.92 -22.70 -10.89
N TYR A 72 -11.06 -22.12 -11.31
CA TYR A 72 -11.44 -20.72 -11.03
C TYR A 72 -11.23 -20.32 -9.56
N PHE A 73 -11.86 -21.01 -8.61
CA PHE A 73 -11.71 -20.69 -7.17
C PHE A 73 -10.32 -21.01 -6.62
N GLY A 74 -9.64 -22.03 -7.15
CA GLY A 74 -8.26 -22.34 -6.77
C GLY A 74 -7.30 -21.24 -7.23
N GLY A 75 -7.47 -20.74 -8.45
CA GLY A 75 -6.75 -19.60 -9.01
C GLY A 75 -7.00 -18.35 -8.18
N LEU A 76 -8.25 -18.03 -7.87
CA LEU A 76 -8.61 -16.90 -6.99
C LEU A 76 -7.95 -17.01 -5.61
N ALA A 77 -7.95 -18.20 -4.99
CA ALA A 77 -7.30 -18.46 -3.71
C ALA A 77 -5.78 -18.25 -3.75
N VAL A 78 -5.13 -18.53 -4.89
CA VAL A 78 -3.71 -18.22 -5.09
C VAL A 78 -3.51 -16.72 -5.33
N LEU A 79 -4.28 -16.14 -6.26
CA LEU A 79 -4.13 -14.76 -6.71
C LEU A 79 -4.37 -13.74 -5.60
N ARG A 80 -5.25 -14.02 -4.61
CA ARG A 80 -5.45 -13.11 -3.48
C ARG A 80 -4.16 -12.86 -2.68
N TRP A 81 -3.24 -13.82 -2.64
CA TRP A 81 -2.01 -13.73 -1.85
C TRP A 81 -0.84 -13.10 -2.60
N ILE A 82 -0.88 -13.07 -3.93
CA ILE A 82 0.21 -12.52 -4.75
C ILE A 82 0.48 -11.03 -4.43
N PRO A 83 -0.54 -10.14 -4.38
CA PRO A 83 -0.30 -8.73 -4.04
C PRO A 83 0.32 -8.55 -2.66
N THR A 84 -0.16 -9.28 -1.65
CA THR A 84 0.41 -9.27 -0.30
C THR A 84 1.86 -9.74 -0.30
N GLY A 85 2.16 -10.87 -0.94
CA GLY A 85 3.51 -11.42 -1.00
C GLY A 85 4.50 -10.46 -1.65
N LEU A 86 4.16 -9.91 -2.83
CA LEU A 86 5.02 -8.96 -3.55
C LEU A 86 5.20 -7.65 -2.78
N PHE A 87 4.16 -7.16 -2.12
CA PHE A 87 4.26 -5.96 -1.27
C PHE A 87 5.18 -6.17 -0.07
N VAL A 88 5.04 -7.31 0.62
CA VAL A 88 5.93 -7.66 1.75
C VAL A 88 7.37 -7.82 1.28
N LEU A 89 7.61 -8.40 0.10
CA LEU A 89 8.94 -8.44 -0.51
C LEU A 89 9.48 -7.04 -0.83
N GLY A 90 8.63 -6.13 -1.30
CA GLY A 90 8.98 -4.71 -1.49
C GLY A 90 9.39 -4.03 -0.18
N LEU A 91 8.62 -4.22 0.89
CA LEU A 91 8.96 -3.72 2.23
C LEU A 91 10.27 -4.33 2.74
N ALA A 92 10.48 -5.63 2.53
CA ALA A 92 11.71 -6.31 2.90
C ALA A 92 12.92 -5.76 2.12
N ALA A 93 12.76 -5.43 0.84
CA ALA A 93 13.81 -4.79 0.05
C ALA A 93 14.17 -3.39 0.57
N VAL A 94 13.17 -2.59 0.99
CA VAL A 94 13.40 -1.29 1.64
C VAL A 94 14.13 -1.50 2.97
N ALA A 95 13.64 -2.40 3.83
CA ALA A 95 14.26 -2.70 5.12
C ALA A 95 15.71 -3.17 4.97
N TRP A 96 15.97 -4.06 4.01
CA TRP A 96 17.31 -4.53 3.68
C TRP A 96 18.23 -3.40 3.18
N SER A 97 17.71 -2.53 2.30
CA SER A 97 18.47 -1.38 1.80
C SER A 97 18.88 -0.43 2.93
N VAL A 98 17.98 -0.20 3.89
CA VAL A 98 18.25 0.61 5.09
C VAL A 98 19.19 -0.09 6.08
N ALA A 99 19.03 -1.39 6.33
CA ALA A 99 19.75 -2.12 7.38
C ALA A 99 21.21 -2.45 7.03
N VAL A 100 21.44 -2.94 5.82
CA VAL A 100 22.70 -3.62 5.47
C VAL A 100 23.52 -2.82 4.48
N ARG A 101 22.86 -2.21 3.50
CA ARG A 101 23.55 -1.70 2.31
C ARG A 101 24.06 -0.26 2.45
N THR A 102 23.63 0.46 3.49
CA THR A 102 24.11 1.81 3.81
C THR A 102 25.16 1.80 4.93
N GLY A 103 25.61 0.62 5.38
CA GLY A 103 26.51 0.40 6.52
C GLY A 103 25.75 -0.14 7.73
N ARG A 104 26.42 -0.80 8.68
CA ARG A 104 25.73 -1.37 9.87
C ARG A 104 25.72 -0.35 11.00
N SER A 105 24.53 0.11 11.39
CA SER A 105 24.32 0.90 12.61
C SER A 105 23.10 0.39 13.39
N GLN A 106 23.07 0.64 14.69
CA GLN A 106 21.94 0.25 15.53
C GLN A 106 20.65 0.99 15.12
N ARG A 107 20.73 2.26 14.71
CA ARG A 107 19.56 3.00 14.22
C ARG A 107 19.01 2.44 12.91
N ARG A 108 19.88 2.00 11.99
CA ARG A 108 19.47 1.31 10.75
C ARG A 108 18.71 0.03 11.03
N LEU A 109 19.18 -0.74 12.02
CA LEU A 109 18.51 -1.96 12.45
C LEU A 109 17.15 -1.65 13.10
N LEU A 110 17.07 -0.63 13.96
CA LEU A 110 15.78 -0.17 14.52
C LEU A 110 14.81 0.28 13.44
N LEU A 111 15.27 1.05 12.44
CA LEU A 111 14.42 1.47 11.30
C LEU A 111 13.93 0.26 10.50
N ALA A 112 14.78 -0.71 10.24
CA ALA A 112 14.39 -1.92 9.53
C ALA A 112 13.34 -2.74 10.30
N MET A 113 13.44 -2.81 11.63
CA MET A 113 12.45 -3.44 12.49
C MET A 113 11.17 -2.61 12.67
N LEU A 114 11.22 -1.29 12.44
CA LEU A 114 10.06 -0.41 12.47
C LEU A 114 9.17 -0.61 11.23
N ILE A 115 9.76 -0.86 10.06
CA ILE A 115 9.03 -0.94 8.78
C ILE A 115 7.81 -1.88 8.83
N PRO A 116 7.91 -3.12 9.34
CA PRO A 116 6.77 -4.03 9.36
C PRO A 116 5.60 -3.57 10.23
N VAL A 117 5.85 -2.76 11.25
CA VAL A 117 4.82 -2.25 12.18
C VAL A 117 4.31 -0.86 11.84
N LEU A 118 4.87 -0.19 10.82
CA LEU A 118 4.31 1.09 10.38
C LEU A 118 2.86 0.89 9.89
N PRO A 119 2.02 1.93 9.90
CA PRO A 119 0.64 1.83 9.44
C PRO A 119 0.48 1.32 7.99
N PHE A 120 1.49 1.51 7.14
CA PHE A 120 1.59 0.96 5.78
C PHE A 120 2.43 -0.33 5.68
N GLY A 121 2.74 -0.95 6.81
CA GLY A 121 3.64 -2.10 6.93
C GLY A 121 2.97 -3.45 6.64
N PHE A 122 3.41 -4.48 7.36
CA PHE A 122 2.98 -5.87 7.14
C PHE A 122 1.47 -6.06 7.34
N ALA A 123 0.90 -5.50 8.41
CA ALA A 123 -0.54 -5.61 8.68
C ALA A 123 -1.38 -5.01 7.55
N PHE A 124 -0.98 -3.85 7.01
CA PHE A 124 -1.66 -3.24 5.86
C PHE A 124 -1.62 -4.17 4.64
N GLY A 125 -0.44 -4.69 4.27
CA GLY A 125 -0.32 -5.60 3.14
C GLY A 125 -1.12 -6.89 3.30
N LEU A 126 -1.17 -7.41 4.53
CA LEU A 126 -1.85 -8.66 4.86
C LEU A 126 -3.38 -8.55 4.83
N PHE A 127 -3.94 -7.51 5.48
CA PHE A 127 -5.38 -7.34 5.60
C PHE A 127 -6.00 -6.55 4.45
N SER A 128 -5.19 -5.84 3.66
CA SER A 128 -5.68 -5.13 2.47
C SER A 128 -5.73 -6.03 1.24
N ALA A 129 -4.85 -7.03 1.08
CA ALA A 129 -4.81 -8.07 0.03
C ALA A 129 -5.29 -7.68 -1.40
N ARG A 130 -5.13 -6.41 -1.78
CA ARG A 130 -5.66 -5.83 -3.03
C ARG A 130 -4.60 -5.66 -4.09
N THR A 131 -5.04 -5.62 -5.34
CA THR A 131 -4.14 -5.47 -6.49
C THR A 131 -3.36 -4.15 -6.51
N ASP A 132 -3.81 -3.08 -5.84
CA ASP A 132 -3.02 -1.84 -5.70
C ASP A 132 -1.72 -2.05 -4.91
N LEU A 133 -1.62 -3.09 -4.08
CA LEU A 133 -0.37 -3.45 -3.40
C LEU A 133 0.77 -3.80 -4.37
N LEU A 134 0.45 -4.24 -5.60
CA LEU A 134 1.43 -4.45 -6.65
C LEU A 134 2.09 -3.12 -7.06
N GLY A 135 1.32 -2.03 -7.11
CA GLY A 135 1.84 -0.68 -7.35
C GLY A 135 2.75 -0.22 -6.22
N GLY A 136 2.36 -0.52 -4.97
CA GLY A 136 3.21 -0.26 -3.81
C GLY A 136 4.55 -1.01 -3.88
N ALA A 137 4.52 -2.29 -4.24
CA ALA A 137 5.73 -3.10 -4.44
C ALA A 137 6.63 -2.53 -5.55
N ALA A 138 6.04 -2.14 -6.68
CA ALA A 138 6.76 -1.50 -7.79
C ALA A 138 7.40 -0.17 -7.36
N LEU A 139 6.68 0.67 -6.61
CA LEU A 139 7.21 1.94 -6.12
C LEU A 139 8.36 1.72 -5.12
N ALA A 140 8.23 0.76 -4.20
CA ALA A 140 9.31 0.38 -3.28
C ALA A 140 10.57 -0.06 -4.03
N ALA A 141 10.42 -0.92 -5.05
CA ALA A 141 11.52 -1.36 -5.89
C ALA A 141 12.16 -0.17 -6.65
N PHE A 142 11.35 0.68 -7.26
CA PHE A 142 11.82 1.88 -7.97
C PHE A 142 12.59 2.82 -7.05
N ALA A 143 12.05 3.13 -5.87
CA ALA A 143 12.72 3.98 -4.89
C ALA A 143 14.05 3.37 -4.42
N VAL A 144 14.10 2.05 -4.18
CA VAL A 144 15.36 1.34 -3.87
C VAL A 144 16.35 1.45 -5.03
N VAL A 145 15.92 1.29 -6.28
CA VAL A 145 16.79 1.45 -7.47
C VAL A 145 17.34 2.88 -7.57
N LEU A 146 16.52 3.90 -7.33
CA LEU A 146 16.98 5.29 -7.30
C LEU A 146 18.03 5.55 -6.22
N THR A 147 18.07 4.73 -5.15
CA THR A 147 19.17 4.81 -4.18
C THR A 147 20.50 4.21 -4.67
N ARG A 148 20.57 3.68 -5.90
CA ARG A 148 21.75 3.00 -6.46
C ARG A 148 22.28 3.69 -7.70
N VAL A 149 21.38 4.18 -8.53
CA VAL A 149 21.77 4.81 -9.78
C VAL A 149 22.20 6.26 -9.52
N THR A 150 23.30 6.67 -10.15
CA THR A 150 23.89 8.01 -9.99
C THR A 150 23.94 8.79 -11.29
N THR A 151 23.72 8.13 -12.44
CA THR A 151 23.75 8.78 -13.75
C THR A 151 22.35 9.12 -14.22
N THR A 152 22.21 10.27 -14.90
CA THR A 152 20.94 10.69 -15.51
C THR A 152 20.35 9.60 -16.40
N ARG A 153 21.17 8.95 -17.23
CA ARG A 153 20.72 7.87 -18.12
C ARG A 153 20.12 6.71 -17.34
N ALA A 154 20.79 6.23 -16.28
CA ALA A 154 20.29 5.13 -15.48
C ALA A 154 19.00 5.50 -14.72
N ILE A 155 18.88 6.74 -14.25
CA ILE A 155 17.65 7.24 -13.62
C ILE A 155 16.49 7.28 -14.62
N LEU A 156 16.72 7.76 -15.85
CA LEU A 156 15.70 7.80 -16.89
C LEU A 156 15.29 6.38 -17.34
N THR A 157 16.25 5.46 -17.48
CA THR A 157 15.95 4.06 -17.77
C THR A 157 15.14 3.41 -16.66
N ALA A 158 15.51 3.61 -15.39
CA ALA A 158 14.74 3.10 -14.25
C ALA A 158 13.31 3.69 -14.24
N SER A 159 13.18 4.98 -14.53
CA SER A 159 11.88 5.67 -14.65
C SER A 159 11.02 5.06 -15.75
N ALA A 160 11.61 4.80 -16.92
CA ALA A 160 10.90 4.19 -18.05
C ALA A 160 10.43 2.76 -17.74
N VAL A 161 11.31 1.92 -17.16
CA VAL A 161 10.97 0.55 -16.74
C VAL A 161 9.83 0.58 -15.72
N TYR A 162 9.94 1.43 -14.70
CA TYR A 162 8.88 1.61 -13.71
C TYR A 162 7.57 2.08 -14.35
N GLY A 163 7.60 3.04 -15.26
CA GLY A 163 6.40 3.53 -15.94
C GLY A 163 5.73 2.48 -16.81
N SER A 164 6.50 1.62 -17.47
CA SER A 164 5.95 0.46 -18.20
C SER A 164 5.29 -0.55 -17.27
N VAL A 165 5.93 -0.88 -16.13
CA VAL A 165 5.32 -1.74 -15.11
C VAL A 165 4.04 -1.11 -14.58
N LEU A 166 4.06 0.18 -14.24
CA LEU A 166 2.91 0.90 -13.73
C LEU A 166 1.76 0.92 -14.74
N ALA A 167 2.04 1.04 -16.04
CA ALA A 167 1.03 0.96 -17.09
C ALA A 167 0.32 -0.40 -17.15
N VAL A 168 1.07 -1.50 -17.01
CA VAL A 168 0.49 -2.85 -16.91
C VAL A 168 -0.34 -2.97 -15.64
N LEU A 169 0.18 -2.47 -14.51
CA LEU A 169 -0.56 -2.47 -13.25
C LEU A 169 -1.84 -1.63 -13.30
N THR A 170 -1.88 -0.55 -14.09
CA THR A 170 -3.11 0.22 -14.34
C THR A 170 -4.19 -0.63 -15.02
N LEU A 171 -3.83 -1.59 -15.87
CA LEU A 171 -4.80 -2.51 -16.49
C LEU A 171 -5.35 -3.54 -15.48
N ILE A 172 -4.58 -3.89 -14.45
CA ILE A 172 -5.01 -4.74 -13.32
C ILE A 172 -5.85 -3.94 -12.32
N HIS A 173 -5.45 -2.70 -12.06
CA HIS A 173 -6.08 -1.81 -11.11
C HIS A 173 -5.97 -0.36 -11.59
N GLU A 174 -7.08 0.18 -12.08
CA GLU A 174 -7.17 1.46 -12.77
C GLU A 174 -6.70 2.67 -11.94
N ALA A 175 -6.81 2.58 -10.61
CA ALA A 175 -6.44 3.65 -9.70
C ALA A 175 -4.92 3.74 -9.40
N THR A 176 -4.13 2.74 -9.82
CA THR A 176 -2.70 2.63 -9.47
C THR A 176 -1.88 3.91 -9.71
N PRO A 177 -1.95 4.60 -10.87
CA PRO A 177 -1.14 5.80 -11.09
C PRO A 177 -1.55 6.99 -10.22
N PHE A 178 -2.82 7.04 -9.80
CA PHE A 178 -3.35 8.08 -8.91
C PHE A 178 -2.92 7.84 -7.46
N LEU A 179 -2.82 6.57 -7.06
CA LEU A 179 -2.40 6.16 -5.72
C LEU A 179 -0.92 6.42 -5.44
N PHE A 180 -0.04 6.09 -6.40
CA PHE A 180 1.41 6.11 -6.18
C PHE A 180 2.11 7.28 -6.88
N GLY A 181 1.36 8.18 -7.52
CA GLY A 181 1.90 9.33 -8.25
C GLY A 181 2.68 10.28 -7.34
N LEU A 182 2.19 10.52 -6.12
CA LEU A 182 2.89 11.33 -5.12
C LEU A 182 4.23 10.70 -4.73
N GLY A 183 4.26 9.39 -4.51
CA GLY A 183 5.46 8.62 -4.18
C GLY A 183 6.52 8.68 -5.27
N VAL A 184 6.13 8.60 -6.55
CA VAL A 184 7.04 8.76 -7.69
C VAL A 184 7.69 10.14 -7.69
N LEU A 185 6.87 11.19 -7.51
CA LEU A 185 7.35 12.57 -7.50
C LEU A 185 8.25 12.85 -6.29
N ALA A 186 7.92 12.29 -5.12
CA ALA A 186 8.77 12.34 -3.94
C ALA A 186 10.10 11.60 -4.16
N ALA A 187 10.07 10.39 -4.72
CA ALA A 187 11.25 9.58 -4.98
C ALA A 187 12.20 10.26 -5.97
N LEU A 188 11.69 10.78 -7.09
CA LEU A 188 12.50 11.54 -8.06
C LEU A 188 13.00 12.88 -7.51
N THR A 189 12.28 13.50 -6.57
CA THR A 189 12.73 14.76 -5.97
C THR A 189 13.82 14.54 -4.92
N VAL A 190 13.74 13.45 -4.15
CA VAL A 190 14.58 13.24 -2.97
C VAL A 190 15.71 12.25 -3.21
N LEU A 191 15.51 11.22 -4.03
CA LEU A 191 16.46 10.11 -4.18
C LEU A 191 17.27 10.20 -5.48
N ALA A 192 16.71 10.79 -6.53
CA ALA A 192 17.37 11.00 -7.82
C ALA A 192 18.23 12.28 -7.82
N ASP A 193 19.31 12.23 -7.04
CA ASP A 193 20.27 13.32 -6.92
C ASP A 193 20.94 13.63 -8.28
N GLY A 194 21.28 14.90 -8.52
CA GLY A 194 21.97 15.34 -9.74
C GLY A 194 21.12 15.48 -11.00
N LEU A 195 19.79 15.25 -10.95
CA LEU A 195 18.92 15.55 -12.09
C LEU A 195 18.71 17.06 -12.28
N CYS A 196 19.13 17.57 -13.45
CA CYS A 196 18.70 18.88 -13.93
C CYS A 196 17.18 18.89 -14.19
N ASP A 197 16.58 20.08 -14.32
CA ASP A 197 15.12 20.20 -14.45
C ASP A 197 14.54 19.50 -15.68
N ARG A 198 15.28 19.49 -16.80
CA ARG A 198 14.87 18.73 -17.99
C ARG A 198 14.89 17.22 -17.73
N GLY A 199 15.94 16.73 -17.06
CA GLY A 199 16.06 15.32 -16.66
C GLY A 199 14.98 14.91 -15.69
N PHE A 200 14.63 15.77 -14.72
CA PHE A 200 13.51 15.53 -13.81
C PHE A 200 12.18 15.43 -14.56
N ARG A 201 11.85 16.40 -15.42
CA ARG A 201 10.61 16.37 -16.21
C ARG A 201 10.53 15.12 -17.08
N ALA A 202 11.63 14.76 -17.75
CA ALA A 202 11.69 13.53 -18.53
C ALA A 202 11.48 12.29 -17.65
N GLY A 203 12.11 12.22 -16.46
CA GLY A 203 11.91 11.15 -15.50
C GLY A 203 10.45 11.03 -15.06
N VAL A 204 9.79 12.14 -14.76
CA VAL A 204 8.35 12.17 -14.41
C VAL A 204 7.49 11.67 -15.55
N VAL A 205 7.71 12.15 -16.78
CA VAL A 205 6.95 11.72 -17.96
C VAL A 205 7.17 10.23 -18.23
N LEU A 206 8.40 9.73 -18.11
CA LEU A 206 8.70 8.31 -18.30
C LEU A 206 8.09 7.43 -17.21
N ALA A 207 8.07 7.89 -15.95
CA ALA A 207 7.58 7.11 -14.81
C ALA A 207 6.04 7.11 -14.68
N LEU A 208 5.37 8.20 -15.05
CA LEU A 208 3.90 8.34 -14.88
C LEU A 208 3.14 8.37 -16.20
N GLY A 209 3.73 8.89 -17.27
CA GLY A 209 3.07 9.13 -18.55
C GLY A 209 2.41 7.88 -19.14
N PRO A 210 3.11 6.73 -19.25
CA PRO A 210 2.50 5.50 -19.77
C PRO A 210 1.27 5.06 -18.97
N ALA A 211 1.35 5.07 -17.64
CA ALA A 211 0.27 4.63 -16.76
C ALA A 211 -0.93 5.58 -16.75
N LEU A 212 -0.68 6.89 -16.79
CA LEU A 212 -1.73 7.89 -16.96
C LEU A 212 -2.39 7.78 -18.34
N GLY A 213 -1.61 7.50 -19.39
CA GLY A 213 -2.14 7.22 -20.72
C GLY A 213 -3.08 6.02 -20.73
N VAL A 214 -2.73 4.92 -20.06
CA VAL A 214 -3.62 3.77 -19.88
C VAL A 214 -4.87 4.14 -19.09
N ALA A 215 -4.75 4.90 -18.01
CA ALA A 215 -5.90 5.33 -17.21
C ALA A 215 -6.88 6.19 -18.03
N VAL A 216 -6.35 7.11 -18.85
CA VAL A 216 -7.15 7.91 -19.79
C VAL A 216 -7.79 7.03 -20.85
N ALA A 217 -7.06 6.06 -21.42
CA ALA A 217 -7.61 5.13 -22.40
C ALA A 217 -8.76 4.28 -21.81
N LEU A 218 -8.61 3.80 -20.57
CA LEU A 218 -9.69 3.11 -19.86
C LEU A 218 -10.90 4.02 -19.63
N ALA A 219 -10.68 5.29 -19.28
CA ALA A 219 -11.78 6.24 -19.07
C ALA A 219 -12.53 6.58 -20.37
N LEU A 220 -11.82 6.70 -21.49
CA LEU A 220 -12.40 7.11 -22.78
C LEU A 220 -12.97 5.94 -23.60
N PHE A 221 -12.30 4.78 -23.56
CA PHE A 221 -12.61 3.63 -24.42
C PHE A 221 -13.06 2.40 -23.64
N GLY A 222 -13.02 2.43 -22.31
CA GLY A 222 -13.51 1.34 -21.48
C GLY A 222 -15.01 1.17 -21.64
N ARG A 223 -15.48 -0.06 -21.89
CA ARG A 223 -16.91 -0.35 -21.93
C ARG A 223 -17.51 -0.16 -20.55
N GLN A 224 -18.70 0.42 -20.52
CA GLN A 224 -19.51 0.65 -19.33
C GLN A 224 -20.86 -0.05 -19.51
N LYS A 225 -21.62 -0.23 -18.43
CA LYS A 225 -22.96 -0.84 -18.46
C LYS A 225 -22.92 -2.29 -18.95
N VAL A 226 -21.91 -3.02 -18.50
CA VAL A 226 -21.65 -4.42 -18.88
C VAL A 226 -21.85 -5.39 -17.71
N SER A 227 -22.31 -4.92 -16.54
CA SER A 227 -22.54 -5.77 -15.37
C SER A 227 -23.43 -6.99 -15.65
N PRO A 228 -24.53 -6.91 -16.42
CA PRO A 228 -25.34 -8.10 -16.70
C PRO A 228 -24.56 -9.18 -17.46
N GLN A 229 -23.74 -8.80 -18.43
CA GLN A 229 -22.89 -9.72 -19.20
C GLN A 229 -21.78 -10.29 -18.32
N LEU A 230 -21.17 -9.45 -17.49
CA LEU A 230 -20.13 -9.88 -16.55
C LEU A 230 -20.67 -10.85 -15.50
N CYS A 231 -21.90 -10.65 -15.02
CA CYS A 231 -22.51 -11.54 -14.04
C CYS A 231 -22.60 -12.98 -14.58
N GLN A 232 -22.96 -13.15 -15.84
CA GLN A 232 -23.05 -14.47 -16.49
C GLN A 232 -21.71 -15.23 -16.57
N LEU A 233 -20.58 -14.52 -16.41
CA LEU A 233 -19.24 -15.11 -16.49
C LEU A 233 -18.68 -15.50 -15.12
N VAL A 234 -19.25 -14.96 -14.05
CA VAL A 234 -18.80 -15.27 -12.69
C VAL A 234 -19.26 -16.68 -12.35
N GLN A 235 -18.38 -17.50 -11.80
CA GLN A 235 -18.75 -18.87 -11.45
C GLN A 235 -19.45 -18.92 -10.10
N HIS A 236 -20.48 -19.78 -9.99
CA HIS A 236 -21.09 -20.15 -8.71
C HIS A 236 -20.11 -20.96 -7.88
N GLY A 237 -20.15 -20.77 -6.57
CA GLY A 237 -19.31 -21.52 -5.65
C GLY A 237 -19.39 -21.04 -4.22
N PRO A 238 -19.16 -21.94 -3.25
CA PRO A 238 -19.24 -21.60 -1.85
C PRO A 238 -18.09 -20.69 -1.45
N MET A 239 -18.43 -19.55 -0.83
CA MET A 239 -17.45 -18.60 -0.32
C MET A 239 -17.73 -18.30 1.15
N ASN A 240 -16.70 -18.41 1.98
CA ASN A 240 -16.80 -18.06 3.39
C ASN A 240 -16.94 -16.54 3.56
N HIS A 241 -18.06 -16.11 4.12
CA HIS A 241 -18.39 -14.73 4.46
C HIS A 241 -18.82 -14.65 5.94
N PRO A 242 -17.88 -14.82 6.90
CA PRO A 242 -18.20 -14.94 8.32
C PRO A 242 -18.98 -13.73 8.85
N LEU A 243 -18.73 -12.52 8.34
CA LEU A 243 -19.44 -11.31 8.77
C LEU A 243 -20.93 -11.28 8.39
N ALA A 244 -21.35 -12.04 7.36
CA ALA A 244 -22.77 -12.11 6.97
C ALA A 244 -23.57 -12.97 7.95
N GLY A 245 -22.92 -13.96 8.57
CA GLY A 245 -23.51 -14.84 9.57
C GLY A 245 -23.69 -14.23 10.96
N LYS A 246 -23.29 -12.96 11.17
CA LYS A 246 -23.34 -12.24 12.46
C LYS A 246 -22.83 -13.08 13.65
N PRO A 247 -21.62 -13.65 13.57
CA PRO A 247 -21.10 -14.56 14.59
C PRO A 247 -20.83 -13.84 15.90
N THR A 248 -21.02 -14.56 17.00
CA THR A 248 -20.49 -14.16 18.30
C THR A 248 -18.96 -14.23 18.31
N LEU A 249 -18.32 -13.48 19.22
CA LEU A 249 -16.86 -13.53 19.39
C LEU A 249 -16.36 -14.97 19.68
N GLY A 250 -17.12 -15.74 20.47
CA GLY A 250 -16.81 -17.13 20.77
C GLY A 250 -16.88 -18.05 19.54
N GLN A 251 -17.77 -17.76 18.59
CA GLN A 251 -17.84 -18.50 17.32
C GLN A 251 -16.65 -18.15 16.41
N LEU A 252 -16.27 -16.88 16.30
CA LEU A 252 -15.09 -16.48 15.53
C LEU A 252 -13.81 -17.15 16.05
N LEU A 253 -13.63 -17.20 17.38
CA LEU A 253 -12.47 -17.84 18.02
C LEU A 253 -12.41 -19.36 17.82
N ARG A 254 -13.52 -20.00 17.45
CA ARG A 254 -13.60 -21.45 17.17
C ARG A 254 -13.54 -21.80 15.67
N GLY A 255 -13.32 -20.81 14.80
CA GLY A 255 -13.26 -21.02 13.34
C GLY A 255 -14.64 -21.08 12.68
N PHE A 256 -15.51 -20.11 12.96
CA PHE A 256 -16.83 -20.02 12.33
C PHE A 256 -16.74 -19.77 10.82
N HIS A 257 -17.48 -20.58 10.05
CA HIS A 257 -17.66 -20.42 8.62
C HIS A 257 -19.12 -20.18 8.28
N TYR A 258 -19.40 -19.18 7.46
CA TYR A 258 -20.72 -18.91 6.92
C TYR A 258 -20.61 -18.80 5.41
N TYR A 259 -21.12 -19.80 4.70
CA TYR A 259 -20.98 -19.86 3.25
C TYR A 259 -22.16 -19.15 2.57
N VAL A 260 -21.82 -18.28 1.63
CA VAL A 260 -22.75 -17.71 0.65
C VAL A 260 -22.29 -18.11 -0.75
N ASP A 261 -23.20 -18.04 -1.73
CA ASP A 261 -22.82 -18.22 -3.12
C ASP A 261 -22.04 -16.99 -3.62
N TYR A 262 -20.85 -17.23 -4.16
CA TYR A 262 -19.96 -16.16 -4.62
C TYR A 262 -20.57 -15.35 -5.76
N HIS A 263 -21.15 -16.04 -6.76
CA HIS A 263 -21.76 -15.39 -7.92
C HIS A 263 -22.86 -14.43 -7.47
N ASP A 264 -23.80 -14.91 -6.66
CA ASP A 264 -24.93 -14.10 -6.22
C ASP A 264 -24.49 -12.89 -5.39
N TRP A 265 -23.55 -13.09 -4.47
CA TRP A 265 -23.00 -12.01 -3.66
C TRP A 265 -22.23 -10.99 -4.53
N PHE A 266 -21.36 -11.44 -5.42
CA PHE A 266 -20.53 -10.58 -6.26
C PHE A 266 -21.37 -9.79 -7.27
N CYS A 267 -22.35 -10.43 -7.91
CA CYS A 267 -23.26 -9.76 -8.84
C CYS A 267 -24.12 -8.71 -8.16
N ARG A 268 -24.51 -8.91 -6.90
CA ARG A 268 -25.31 -7.94 -6.14
C ARG A 268 -24.46 -6.81 -5.54
N ALA A 269 -23.29 -7.14 -4.98
CA ALA A 269 -22.52 -6.21 -4.16
C ALA A 269 -21.42 -5.47 -4.93
N PHE A 270 -20.83 -6.07 -5.98
CA PHE A 270 -19.65 -5.54 -6.65
C PHE A 270 -19.89 -5.09 -8.09
N LEU A 271 -20.61 -5.88 -8.89
CA LEU A 271 -20.82 -5.53 -10.28
C LEU A 271 -21.50 -4.17 -10.49
N PRO A 272 -22.50 -3.74 -9.70
CA PRO A 272 -23.07 -2.40 -9.85
C PRO A 272 -22.02 -1.27 -9.77
N LEU A 273 -20.91 -1.50 -9.06
CA LEU A 273 -19.83 -0.52 -8.97
C LEU A 273 -19.02 -0.37 -10.27
N PHE A 274 -19.09 -1.33 -11.18
CA PHE A 274 -18.46 -1.26 -12.52
C PHE A 274 -19.21 -0.35 -13.47
N ASP A 275 -20.52 -0.19 -13.27
CA ASP A 275 -21.36 0.64 -14.13
C ASP A 275 -21.54 2.07 -13.60
N MET A 276 -21.03 2.36 -12.40
CA MET A 276 -21.09 3.70 -11.83
C MET A 276 -20.31 4.71 -12.68
N SER A 277 -21.01 5.74 -13.13
CA SER A 277 -20.41 6.95 -13.67
C SER A 277 -19.66 7.73 -12.57
N PHE A 278 -18.79 8.66 -12.98
CA PHE A 278 -18.08 9.53 -12.03
C PHE A 278 -19.03 10.32 -11.13
N ALA A 279 -20.14 10.84 -11.68
CA ALA A 279 -21.14 11.57 -10.92
C ALA A 279 -21.86 10.68 -9.89
N GLU A 280 -22.13 9.43 -10.23
CA GLU A 280 -22.70 8.46 -9.28
C GLU A 280 -21.68 8.07 -8.20
N GLY A 281 -20.41 7.90 -8.56
CA GLY A 281 -19.33 7.69 -7.60
C GLY A 281 -19.23 8.84 -6.58
N LEU A 282 -19.29 10.09 -7.05
CA LEU A 282 -19.32 11.27 -6.17
C LEU A 282 -20.53 11.27 -5.22
N ARG A 283 -21.72 10.95 -5.74
CA ARG A 283 -22.93 10.85 -4.90
C ARG A 283 -22.83 9.70 -3.90
N PHE A 284 -22.25 8.58 -4.29
CA PHE A 284 -22.02 7.42 -3.43
C PHE A 284 -21.03 7.74 -2.31
N VAL A 285 -19.92 8.42 -2.60
CA VAL A 285 -19.01 8.91 -1.54
C VAL A 285 -19.71 9.94 -0.66
N GLY A 286 -20.48 10.85 -1.26
CA GLY A 286 -21.26 11.86 -0.52
C GLY A 286 -22.29 11.26 0.44
N SER A 287 -22.86 10.09 0.13
CA SER A 287 -23.86 9.43 0.98
C SER A 287 -23.28 8.84 2.27
N ILE A 288 -21.95 8.66 2.35
CA ILE A 288 -21.26 8.28 3.60
C ILE A 288 -21.37 9.38 4.67
N GLY A 289 -21.53 10.64 4.24
CA GLY A 289 -21.74 11.79 5.12
C GLY A 289 -20.45 12.47 5.58
N VAL A 290 -20.54 13.80 5.73
CA VAL A 290 -19.39 14.68 6.00
C VAL A 290 -18.64 14.30 7.27
N VAL A 291 -19.35 13.90 8.34
CA VAL A 291 -18.73 13.55 9.63
C VAL A 291 -17.81 12.34 9.49
N ALA A 292 -18.26 11.29 8.82
CA ALA A 292 -17.50 10.06 8.63
C ALA A 292 -16.28 10.27 7.71
N LEU A 293 -16.45 11.04 6.63
CA LEU A 293 -15.37 11.41 5.72
C LEU A 293 -14.33 12.33 6.40
N ALA A 294 -14.77 13.33 7.17
CA ALA A 294 -13.89 14.20 7.92
C ALA A 294 -13.12 13.43 9.01
N GLY A 295 -13.81 12.56 9.76
CA GLY A 295 -13.18 11.67 10.74
C GLY A 295 -12.11 10.77 10.10
N SER A 296 -12.40 10.21 8.93
CA SER A 296 -11.46 9.36 8.17
C SER A 296 -10.23 10.15 7.73
N THR A 297 -10.42 11.40 7.29
CA THR A 297 -9.32 12.30 6.94
C THR A 297 -8.47 12.68 8.15
N VAL A 298 -9.09 13.08 9.26
CA VAL A 298 -8.35 13.43 10.49
C VAL A 298 -7.52 12.24 10.97
N TYR A 299 -8.13 11.05 11.02
CA TYR A 299 -7.45 9.82 11.40
C TYR A 299 -6.27 9.49 10.46
N GLY A 300 -6.49 9.60 9.16
CA GLY A 300 -5.47 9.39 8.14
C GLY A 300 -4.29 10.38 8.22
N VAL A 301 -4.57 11.67 8.43
CA VAL A 301 -3.53 12.70 8.64
C VAL A 301 -2.71 12.41 9.90
N VAL A 302 -3.37 12.05 11.01
CA VAL A 302 -2.67 11.65 12.24
C VAL A 302 -1.77 10.43 11.97
N THR A 303 -2.27 9.45 11.23
CA THR A 303 -1.51 8.25 10.83
C THR A 303 -0.26 8.60 10.04
N LEU A 304 -0.39 9.48 9.05
CA LEU A 304 0.74 10.00 8.28
C LEU A 304 1.76 10.70 9.18
N VAL A 305 1.31 11.63 10.02
CA VAL A 305 2.18 12.41 10.92
C VAL A 305 2.93 11.49 11.89
N VAL A 306 2.22 10.57 12.55
CA VAL A 306 2.83 9.60 13.48
C VAL A 306 3.87 8.74 12.77
N SER A 307 3.59 8.26 11.55
CA SER A 307 4.54 7.47 10.76
C SER A 307 5.82 8.25 10.47
N MET A 308 5.69 9.48 9.96
CA MET A 308 6.83 10.33 9.63
C MET A 308 7.64 10.71 10.88
N LEU A 309 6.97 11.01 11.99
CA LEU A 309 7.63 11.33 13.26
C LEU A 309 8.33 10.11 13.87
N ALA A 310 7.74 8.91 13.78
CA ALA A 310 8.37 7.67 14.24
C ALA A 310 9.66 7.40 13.46
N ILE A 311 9.61 7.48 12.12
CA ILE A 311 10.79 7.36 11.25
C ILE A 311 11.84 8.42 11.62
N GLY A 312 11.43 9.69 11.76
CA GLY A 312 12.33 10.80 12.09
C GLY A 312 12.99 10.64 13.48
N HIS A 313 12.25 10.17 14.48
CA HIS A 313 12.77 10.00 15.83
C HIS A 313 13.76 8.83 15.93
N VAL A 314 13.43 7.70 15.29
CA VAL A 314 14.30 6.50 15.28
C VAL A 314 15.56 6.75 14.45
N SER A 315 15.43 7.39 13.29
CA SER A 315 16.57 7.77 12.45
C SER A 315 17.42 8.89 13.05
N GLY A 316 16.82 9.79 13.83
CA GLY A 316 17.46 11.03 14.27
C GLY A 316 17.39 12.14 13.22
N VAL A 317 16.83 11.88 12.04
CA VAL A 317 16.73 12.84 10.93
C VAL A 317 15.43 13.65 11.06
N PRO A 318 15.49 15.00 11.08
CA PRO A 318 14.29 15.81 11.20
C PRO A 318 13.40 15.73 9.95
N VAL A 319 12.10 15.46 10.13
CA VAL A 319 11.09 15.45 9.04
C VAL A 319 11.07 16.78 8.28
N ARG A 320 11.32 17.91 8.96
CA ARG A 320 11.40 19.23 8.33
C ARG A 320 12.47 19.33 7.24
N ARG A 321 13.56 18.55 7.33
CA ARG A 321 14.63 18.54 6.31
C ARG A 321 14.12 17.86 5.03
N PHE A 322 13.46 16.72 5.18
CA PHE A 322 12.78 16.04 4.08
C PHE A 322 11.71 16.94 3.44
N GLY A 323 10.87 17.59 4.26
CA GLY A 323 9.86 18.53 3.76
C GLY A 323 10.45 19.78 3.10
N ALA A 324 11.65 20.23 3.47
CA ALA A 324 12.33 21.33 2.79
C ALA A 324 12.78 20.94 1.38
N ILE A 325 13.27 19.71 1.19
CA ILE A 325 13.65 19.18 -0.13
C ILE A 325 12.43 19.10 -1.04
N LEU A 326 11.32 18.55 -0.55
CA LEU A 326 10.06 18.48 -1.31
C LEU A 326 9.54 19.88 -1.68
N ARG A 327 9.64 20.85 -0.77
CA ARG A 327 9.27 22.25 -1.05
C ARG A 327 10.18 22.94 -2.07
N GLY A 328 11.36 22.39 -2.36
CA GLY A 328 12.20 22.84 -3.47
C GLY A 328 11.57 22.59 -4.85
N ARG A 329 10.58 21.68 -4.94
CA ARG A 329 9.80 21.40 -6.16
C ARG A 329 8.30 21.42 -5.85
N PRO A 330 7.71 22.58 -5.53
CA PRO A 330 6.34 22.67 -5.03
C PRO A 330 5.30 22.16 -6.04
N TRP A 331 5.54 22.39 -7.34
CA TRP A 331 4.67 21.90 -8.41
C TRP A 331 4.63 20.36 -8.49
N ALA A 332 5.74 19.68 -8.23
CA ALA A 332 5.76 18.22 -8.22
C ALA A 332 4.88 17.68 -7.07
N VAL A 333 5.01 18.27 -5.87
CA VAL A 333 4.16 17.91 -4.73
C VAL A 333 2.68 18.20 -5.02
N ALA A 334 2.38 19.38 -5.58
CA ALA A 334 1.02 19.76 -5.94
C ALA A 334 0.39 18.80 -6.96
N ILE A 335 1.14 18.44 -8.02
CA ILE A 335 0.67 17.45 -9.01
C ILE A 335 0.40 16.10 -8.35
N GLY A 336 1.30 15.63 -7.47
CA GLY A 336 1.11 14.37 -6.74
C GLY A 336 -0.15 14.38 -5.86
N LEU A 337 -0.41 15.49 -5.17
CA LEU A 337 -1.63 15.67 -4.37
C LEU A 337 -2.88 15.75 -5.24
N VAL A 338 -2.82 16.40 -6.40
CA VAL A 338 -3.96 16.46 -7.33
C VAL A 338 -4.26 15.08 -7.91
N LEU A 339 -3.23 14.30 -8.22
CA LEU A 339 -3.39 12.95 -8.77
C LEU A 339 -4.18 12.01 -7.86
N ILE A 340 -4.15 12.21 -6.54
CA ILE A 340 -4.90 11.34 -5.61
C ILE A 340 -6.38 11.74 -5.45
N LEU A 341 -6.77 12.95 -5.84
CA LEU A 341 -8.13 13.46 -5.65
C LEU A 341 -9.22 12.60 -6.31
N PRO A 342 -9.05 12.07 -7.55
CA PRO A 342 -10.05 11.20 -8.15
C PRO A 342 -10.38 9.97 -7.30
N VAL A 343 -9.39 9.44 -6.59
CA VAL A 343 -9.55 8.27 -5.71
C VAL A 343 -10.39 8.62 -4.49
N PHE A 344 -10.14 9.77 -3.85
CA PHE A 344 -10.99 10.27 -2.75
C PHE A 344 -12.41 10.61 -3.21
N ALA A 345 -12.55 11.13 -4.42
CA ALA A 345 -13.83 11.53 -4.99
C ALA A 345 -14.74 10.33 -5.33
N THR A 346 -14.17 9.16 -5.61
CA THR A 346 -14.91 8.00 -6.13
C THR A 346 -14.83 6.76 -5.24
N GLY A 347 -13.98 6.75 -4.21
CA GLY A 347 -13.80 5.64 -3.29
C GLY A 347 -14.09 6.02 -1.83
N VAL A 348 -14.68 5.09 -1.09
CA VAL A 348 -15.05 5.27 0.32
C VAL A 348 -13.94 4.90 1.32
N ASP A 349 -12.83 4.32 0.86
CA ASP A 349 -11.71 3.86 1.68
C ASP A 349 -10.76 5.01 2.09
N TRP A 350 -11.28 6.10 2.65
CA TRP A 350 -10.50 7.33 2.89
C TRP A 350 -9.31 7.12 3.84
N VAL A 351 -9.45 6.29 4.87
CA VAL A 351 -8.33 5.99 5.78
C VAL A 351 -7.23 5.24 5.02
N ARG A 352 -7.59 4.29 4.16
CA ARG A 352 -6.64 3.59 3.29
C ARG A 352 -5.88 4.56 2.39
N TRP A 353 -6.56 5.50 1.75
CA TRP A 353 -5.90 6.45 0.85
C TRP A 353 -4.86 7.31 1.57
N TRP A 354 -5.12 7.66 2.83
CA TRP A 354 -4.12 8.29 3.69
C TRP A 354 -2.97 7.35 4.07
N VAL A 355 -3.22 6.06 4.28
CA VAL A 355 -2.16 5.07 4.50
C VAL A 355 -1.27 4.91 3.26
N VAL A 356 -1.85 5.00 2.05
CA VAL A 356 -1.08 5.03 0.80
C VAL A 356 -0.24 6.31 0.69
N ILE A 357 -0.77 7.48 1.03
CA ILE A 357 0.04 8.72 1.11
C ILE A 357 1.20 8.54 2.13
N ALA A 358 0.92 7.91 3.27
CA ALA A 358 1.94 7.61 4.26
C ALA A 358 2.99 6.62 3.76
N PHE A 359 2.59 5.64 2.96
CA PHE A 359 3.50 4.74 2.26
C PHE A 359 4.39 5.51 1.28
N ASP A 360 3.79 6.28 0.36
CA ASP A 360 4.46 7.06 -0.68
C ASP A 360 5.57 7.95 -0.13
N LEU A 361 5.26 8.72 0.92
CA LEU A 361 6.22 9.60 1.56
C LEU A 361 7.15 8.85 2.52
N GLY A 362 6.62 7.85 3.22
CA GLY A 362 7.31 7.10 4.26
C GLY A 362 8.46 6.26 3.73
N ILE A 363 8.29 5.52 2.63
CA ILE A 363 9.37 4.71 2.04
C ILE A 363 10.49 5.60 1.49
N VAL A 364 10.13 6.73 0.86
CA VAL A 364 11.12 7.68 0.34
C VAL A 364 11.88 8.31 1.49
N PHE A 365 11.19 8.68 2.58
CA PHE A 365 11.84 9.20 3.77
C PHE A 365 12.73 8.16 4.45
N LEU A 366 12.29 6.91 4.60
CA LEU A 366 13.12 5.81 5.12
C LEU A 366 14.44 5.67 4.33
N LEU A 367 14.36 5.60 3.01
CA LEU A 367 15.53 5.49 2.14
C LEU A 367 16.42 6.73 2.19
N TYR A 368 15.82 7.93 2.25
CA TYR A 368 16.53 9.18 2.45
C TYR A 368 17.32 9.17 3.77
N THR A 369 16.66 8.80 4.88
CA THR A 369 17.29 8.75 6.20
C THR A 369 18.44 7.75 6.26
N GLY A 370 18.34 6.62 5.54
CA GLY A 370 19.40 5.61 5.48
C GLY A 370 20.76 6.13 5.02
N ARG A 371 20.79 7.25 4.29
CA ARG A 371 22.00 7.92 3.77
C ARG A 371 22.46 9.12 4.60
N GLN A 372 21.74 9.48 5.67
CA GLN A 372 22.06 10.64 6.49
C GLN A 372 23.05 10.27 7.61
N PRO A 373 23.97 11.17 8.00
CA PRO A 373 24.98 10.90 9.02
C PRO A 373 24.40 10.68 10.42
N GLU A 374 23.22 11.22 10.72
CA GLU A 374 22.55 11.04 12.02
C GLU A 374 22.24 9.56 12.31
N VAL A 375 22.02 8.76 11.26
CA VAL A 375 21.70 7.34 11.37
C VAL A 375 22.93 6.50 11.75
N ASP A 376 24.15 7.01 11.57
CA ASP A 376 25.37 6.34 12.02
C ASP A 376 25.62 6.54 13.53
N GLN A 377 24.94 7.49 14.16
CA GLN A 377 25.07 7.75 15.59
C GLN A 377 24.38 6.67 16.44
N PRO A 378 24.94 6.33 17.62
CA PRO A 378 24.29 5.38 18.52
C PRO A 378 22.90 5.89 18.96
N PRO A 379 21.90 5.00 19.07
CA PRO A 379 20.59 5.39 19.61
C PRO A 379 20.72 5.79 21.08
N THR A 380 19.97 6.81 21.47
CA THR A 380 19.85 7.19 22.87
C THR A 380 18.88 6.25 23.60
N ARG A 381 18.93 6.20 24.94
CA ARG A 381 17.94 5.45 25.75
C ARG A 381 16.51 5.90 25.42
N ARG A 382 16.29 7.19 25.23
CA ARG A 382 14.99 7.76 24.83
C ARG A 382 14.55 7.20 23.48
N THR A 383 15.44 7.13 22.50
CA THR A 383 15.14 6.55 21.17
C THR A 383 14.70 5.10 21.27
N LEU A 384 15.37 4.29 22.09
CA LEU A 384 14.99 2.87 22.29
C LEU A 384 13.62 2.74 22.96
N VAL A 385 13.31 3.56 23.97
CA VAL A 385 12.00 3.57 24.63
C VAL A 385 10.91 4.00 23.66
N VAL A 386 11.12 5.09 22.91
CA VAL A 386 10.16 5.58 21.92
C VAL A 386 9.95 4.55 20.80
N PHE A 387 11.01 3.89 20.35
CA PHE A 387 10.90 2.79 19.39
C PHE A 387 10.06 1.63 19.96
N ALA A 388 10.39 1.13 21.16
CA ALA A 388 9.70 -0.01 21.74
C ALA A 388 8.22 0.30 22.00
N VAL A 389 7.92 1.43 22.64
CA VAL A 389 6.55 1.86 22.93
C VAL A 389 5.80 2.14 21.62
N GLY A 390 6.40 2.87 20.69
CA GLY A 390 5.79 3.20 19.41
C GLY A 390 5.48 1.95 18.59
N ALA A 391 6.42 1.01 18.50
CA ALA A 391 6.23 -0.23 17.78
C ALA A 391 5.15 -1.12 18.42
N ILE A 392 5.09 -1.21 19.76
CA ILE A 392 4.03 -1.94 20.46
C ILE A 392 2.67 -1.31 20.18
N LEU A 393 2.54 0.02 20.30
CA LEU A 393 1.28 0.72 20.05
C LEU A 393 0.81 0.52 18.59
N LEU A 394 1.72 0.64 17.63
CA LEU A 394 1.41 0.42 16.21
C LEU A 394 1.12 -1.06 15.88
N ALA A 395 1.71 -2.00 16.61
CA ALA A 395 1.45 -3.44 16.43
C ALA A 395 0.11 -3.88 17.03
N VAL A 396 -0.30 -3.28 18.15
CA VAL A 396 -1.57 -3.58 18.85
C VAL A 396 -2.76 -2.89 18.19
N ILE A 397 -2.56 -1.69 17.65
CA ILE A 397 -3.58 -0.94 16.92
C ILE A 397 -3.16 -0.97 15.45
N PRO A 398 -3.59 -1.97 14.66
CA PRO A 398 -3.23 -2.07 13.25
C PRO A 398 -4.01 -1.02 12.44
N ILE A 399 -3.68 0.26 12.64
CA ILE A 399 -4.34 1.46 12.10
C ILE A 399 -4.66 1.32 10.60
N GLY A 400 -3.75 0.69 9.84
CA GLY A 400 -3.88 0.52 8.39
C GLY A 400 -4.99 -0.43 7.92
N ILE A 401 -5.62 -1.20 8.82
CA ILE A 401 -6.69 -2.15 8.44
C ILE A 401 -8.07 -1.50 8.35
N ILE A 402 -8.23 -0.29 8.89
CA ILE A 402 -9.50 0.43 8.86
C ILE A 402 -9.67 1.03 7.45
N PRO A 403 -10.65 0.59 6.64
CA PRO A 403 -10.83 1.13 5.30
C PRO A 403 -11.31 2.60 5.34
N GLY A 404 -12.26 2.90 6.22
CA GLY A 404 -12.85 4.21 6.45
C GLY A 404 -13.95 4.13 7.51
N PHE A 405 -14.34 5.26 8.09
CA PHE A 405 -15.50 5.32 8.97
C PHE A 405 -16.79 5.42 8.15
N GLY A 406 -17.86 4.76 8.61
CA GLY A 406 -19.18 4.82 7.96
C GLY A 406 -19.28 4.11 6.60
N ALA A 407 -18.18 3.54 6.08
CA ALA A 407 -18.20 2.76 4.85
C ALA A 407 -19.09 1.51 5.04
N PRO A 408 -20.06 1.27 4.15
CA PRO A 408 -20.89 0.08 4.24
C PRO A 408 -20.01 -1.16 4.03
N VAL A 409 -20.11 -2.12 4.94
CA VAL A 409 -19.55 -3.45 4.72
C VAL A 409 -20.43 -4.11 3.66
N PRO A 410 -19.89 -4.54 2.50
CA PRO A 410 -20.69 -5.28 1.54
C PRO A 410 -21.18 -6.56 2.23
N MET A 411 -22.48 -6.60 2.54
CA MET A 411 -23.16 -7.73 3.21
C MET A 411 -23.74 -8.72 2.20
#